data_AF-A0AAE0IME3-F1
#
_entry.id   AF-A0AAE0IME3-F1
#
_cell.length_a   1.000
_cell.length_b   1.000
_cell.length_c   1.000
_cell.angle_alpha   90.00
_cell.angle_beta   90.00
_cell.angle_gamma   90.00
#
_symmetry.space_group_name_H-M   'P 1'
#
loop_
_entity.id
_entity.type
_entity.pdbx_description
1 polymer ?
#
loop_
_entity_poly.entity_id
_entity_poly.type
_entity_poly.pdbx_seq_one_letter_code
_entity_poly.pdbx_strand_id
1 'polypeptide(L)'
;MLALTLKASPRETLLGWYTTSHALNSFSALIQNFFASPETGTFPHPAVHLTMSTIPGASIETKTYISAPVAVNPERAAESCLFIEVPHKLLFSDAERTALSSVTAATGLASRSAPVVSDIENLAGALETVSDLLERVSGFVGEVLDEERDGNHALGQYLMNALSLAPKVANTAIENDFNNHIQDVLMVSYLANTIRTQIDLSQRLATATIIGYEKDPEKKDGEEGGNKEGGGSGGGGGRGRGGNRGGRGRGGRGGGNREPREQRDNDN
;
A
#
# COMPACT_ATOMS: atom_id res chain seq x y z
N MET A 1 -7.48 -12.77 28.33
CA MET A 1 -7.23 -12.20 26.99
C MET A 1 -8.36 -11.26 26.59
N LEU A 2 -9.63 -11.71 26.54
CA LEU A 2 -10.80 -10.86 26.25
C LEU A 2 -10.81 -9.54 27.03
N ALA A 3 -10.62 -9.60 28.36
CA ALA A 3 -10.59 -8.41 29.21
C ALA A 3 -9.46 -7.41 28.88
N LEU A 4 -8.37 -7.85 28.23
CA LEU A 4 -7.31 -6.95 27.76
C LEU A 4 -7.67 -6.35 26.40
N THR A 5 -8.26 -7.12 25.49
CA THR A 5 -8.75 -6.62 24.21
C THR A 5 -9.79 -5.53 24.42
N LEU A 6 -10.77 -5.75 25.31
CA LEU A 6 -11.81 -4.77 25.64
C LEU A 6 -11.27 -3.48 26.29
N LYS A 7 -10.06 -3.50 26.89
CA LYS A 7 -9.41 -2.27 27.37
C LYS A 7 -8.88 -1.41 26.23
N ALA A 8 -8.42 -2.03 25.14
CA ALA A 8 -7.95 -1.31 23.96
C ALA A 8 -9.12 -0.90 23.05
N SER A 9 -10.10 -1.78 22.90
CA SER A 9 -11.27 -1.62 22.02
C SER A 9 -12.58 -1.91 22.79
N PRO A 10 -13.13 -0.92 23.54
CA PRO A 10 -14.32 -1.14 24.36
C PRO A 10 -15.62 -1.44 23.59
N ARG A 11 -15.61 -1.22 22.27
CA ARG A 11 -16.78 -1.43 21.39
C ARG A 11 -16.86 -2.86 20.85
N GLU A 12 -15.80 -3.66 21.01
CA GLU A 12 -15.79 -5.04 20.56
C GLU A 12 -16.54 -5.93 21.55
N THR A 13 -17.14 -7.01 21.05
CA THR A 13 -17.85 -8.00 21.87
C THR A 13 -17.50 -9.40 21.38
N LEU A 14 -17.62 -10.38 22.27
CA LEU A 14 -17.46 -11.77 21.89
C LEU A 14 -18.64 -12.18 21.01
N LEU A 15 -18.37 -12.68 19.81
CA LEU A 15 -19.38 -13.17 18.87
C LEU A 15 -19.40 -14.70 18.74
N GLY A 16 -18.31 -15.37 19.14
CA GLY A 16 -18.19 -16.81 19.05
C GLY A 16 -16.73 -17.25 18.92
N TRP A 17 -16.49 -18.28 18.10
CA TRP A 17 -15.21 -18.96 18.00
C TRP A 17 -14.95 -19.46 16.58
N TYR A 18 -13.70 -19.81 16.28
CA TYR A 18 -13.30 -20.29 14.96
C TYR A 18 -12.47 -21.58 15.02
N THR A 19 -12.50 -22.34 13.94
CA THR A 19 -11.65 -23.52 13.72
C THR A 19 -11.03 -23.50 12.34
N THR A 20 -9.87 -24.14 12.22
CA THR A 20 -9.14 -24.30 10.96
C THR A 20 -9.53 -25.55 10.18
N SER A 21 -10.44 -26.36 10.73
CA SER A 21 -11.00 -27.55 10.08
C SER A 21 -12.48 -27.36 9.80
N HIS A 22 -12.93 -27.83 8.63
CA HIS A 22 -14.34 -27.86 8.23
C HIS A 22 -15.11 -29.07 8.78
N ALA A 23 -14.40 -30.06 9.35
CA ALA A 23 -15.05 -31.24 9.92
C ALA A 23 -15.68 -30.91 11.27
N LEU A 24 -17.02 -30.94 11.34
CA LEU A 24 -17.77 -30.81 12.58
C LEU A 24 -17.78 -32.17 13.31
N ASN A 25 -17.45 -32.16 14.60
CA ASN A 25 -17.42 -33.36 15.43
C ASN A 25 -18.18 -33.13 16.75
N SER A 26 -18.30 -34.18 17.56
CA SER A 26 -18.98 -34.09 18.87
C SER A 26 -18.30 -33.11 19.84
N PHE A 27 -16.98 -32.87 19.69
CA PHE A 27 -16.29 -31.85 20.49
C PHE A 27 -16.70 -30.44 20.07
N SER A 28 -17.03 -30.19 18.81
CA SER A 28 -17.58 -28.92 18.35
C SER A 28 -18.85 -28.55 19.12
N ALA A 29 -19.71 -29.53 19.43
CA ALA A 29 -20.92 -29.30 20.20
C ALA A 29 -20.64 -28.87 21.66
N LEU A 30 -19.64 -29.50 22.29
CA LEU A 30 -19.21 -29.13 23.65
C LEU A 30 -18.65 -27.71 23.70
N ILE A 31 -17.79 -27.36 22.74
CA ILE A 31 -17.17 -26.03 22.66
C ILE A 31 -18.25 -24.96 22.37
N GLN A 32 -19.18 -25.28 21.48
CA GLN A 32 -20.29 -24.40 21.14
C GLN A 32 -21.16 -24.10 22.36
N ASN A 33 -21.49 -25.12 23.16
CA ASN A 33 -22.28 -24.93 24.39
C ASN A 33 -21.53 -24.13 25.44
N PHE A 34 -20.20 -24.26 25.51
CA PHE A 34 -19.36 -23.41 26.37
C PHE A 34 -19.48 -21.92 25.98
N PHE A 35 -19.36 -21.59 24.69
CA PHE A 35 -19.47 -20.20 24.19
C PHE A 35 -20.91 -19.68 24.08
N ALA A 36 -21.90 -20.55 24.13
CA ALA A 36 -23.31 -20.17 24.25
C ALA A 36 -23.75 -19.96 25.71
N SER A 37 -22.91 -20.33 26.69
CA SER A 37 -23.27 -20.25 28.10
C SER A 37 -23.40 -18.80 28.60
N PRO A 38 -24.26 -18.53 29.60
CA PRO A 38 -24.46 -17.19 30.15
C PRO A 38 -23.24 -16.59 30.86
N GLU A 39 -22.34 -17.42 31.39
CA GLU A 39 -21.23 -16.96 32.23
C GLU A 39 -19.99 -16.55 31.42
N THR A 40 -19.71 -17.25 30.33
CA THR A 40 -18.46 -17.07 29.56
C THR A 40 -18.69 -16.65 28.11
N GLY A 41 -19.94 -16.63 27.67
CA GLY A 41 -20.30 -16.68 26.27
C GLY A 41 -21.01 -15.46 25.71
N THR A 42 -21.83 -15.73 24.71
CA THR A 42 -22.47 -14.76 23.81
C THR A 42 -23.95 -14.52 24.12
N PHE A 43 -24.44 -15.07 25.24
CA PHE A 43 -25.82 -14.95 25.69
C PHE A 43 -26.25 -13.48 25.78
N PRO A 44 -27.45 -13.09 25.29
CA PRO A 44 -28.56 -13.92 24.83
C PRO A 44 -28.52 -14.32 23.34
N HIS A 45 -27.47 -13.92 22.60
CA HIS A 45 -27.36 -14.21 21.18
C HIS A 45 -26.68 -15.57 20.94
N PRO A 46 -26.99 -16.28 19.83
CA PRO A 46 -26.34 -17.53 19.51
C PRO A 46 -24.86 -17.30 19.16
N ALA A 47 -23.96 -18.12 19.72
CA ALA A 47 -22.56 -18.12 19.35
C ALA A 47 -22.37 -18.52 17.88
N VAL A 48 -21.53 -17.77 17.15
CA VAL A 48 -21.17 -18.08 15.77
C VAL A 48 -19.91 -18.93 15.73
N HIS A 49 -19.97 -20.05 15.00
CA HIS A 49 -18.80 -20.89 14.72
C HIS A 49 -18.31 -20.66 13.30
N LEU A 50 -17.09 -20.15 13.13
CA LEU A 50 -16.45 -19.93 11.84
C LEU A 50 -15.45 -21.05 11.55
N THR A 51 -15.59 -21.73 10.42
CA THR A 51 -14.57 -22.65 9.89
C THR A 51 -13.82 -21.97 8.75
N MET A 52 -12.49 -22.08 8.73
CA MET A 52 -11.64 -21.49 7.70
C MET A 52 -10.57 -22.47 7.23
N SER A 53 -10.43 -22.65 5.92
CA SER A 53 -9.37 -23.46 5.33
C SER A 53 -8.00 -22.81 5.52
N THR A 54 -7.01 -23.61 5.89
CA THR A 54 -5.61 -23.17 6.04
C THR A 54 -4.67 -23.86 5.05
N ILE A 55 -5.19 -24.36 3.94
CA ILE A 55 -4.38 -25.05 2.91
C ILE A 55 -3.58 -24.00 2.13
N PRO A 56 -2.23 -24.00 2.19
CA PRO A 56 -1.43 -23.03 1.47
C PRO A 56 -1.63 -23.16 -0.04
N GLY A 57 -1.84 -22.03 -0.72
CA GLY A 57 -2.01 -21.98 -2.18
C GLY A 57 -3.41 -22.34 -2.69
N ALA A 58 -4.33 -22.78 -1.82
CA ALA A 58 -5.74 -22.92 -2.16
C ALA A 58 -6.50 -21.61 -1.87
N SER A 59 -7.66 -21.43 -2.49
CA SER A 59 -8.58 -20.36 -2.11
C SER A 59 -9.03 -20.52 -0.66
N ILE A 60 -9.12 -19.42 0.07
CA ILE A 60 -9.62 -19.42 1.44
C ILE A 60 -11.12 -19.70 1.41
N GLU A 61 -11.49 -20.90 1.85
CA GLU A 61 -12.89 -21.27 2.05
C GLU A 61 -13.29 -20.99 3.48
N THR A 62 -14.39 -20.24 3.66
CA THR A 62 -15.00 -19.98 4.96
C THR A 62 -16.40 -20.54 4.99
N LYS A 63 -16.82 -21.08 6.14
CA LYS A 63 -18.22 -21.43 6.42
C LYS A 63 -18.57 -21.03 7.84
N THR A 64 -19.77 -20.50 8.03
CA THR A 64 -20.26 -20.02 9.32
C THR A 64 -21.47 -20.82 9.75
N TYR A 65 -21.49 -21.23 11.01
CA TYR A 65 -22.54 -22.04 11.60
C TYR A 65 -23.10 -21.38 12.85
N ILE A 66 -24.39 -21.60 13.10
CA ILE A 66 -25.04 -21.37 14.39
C ILE A 66 -25.54 -22.70 14.93
N SER A 67 -25.68 -22.79 16.25
CA SER A 67 -26.19 -23.99 16.91
C SER A 67 -27.66 -23.89 17.24
N ALA A 68 -28.40 -24.94 16.95
CA ALA A 68 -29.72 -25.20 17.52
C ALA A 68 -29.65 -26.40 18.47
N PRO A 69 -30.21 -26.32 19.68
CA PRO A 69 -30.27 -27.46 20.59
C PRO A 69 -31.17 -28.54 19.96
N VAL A 70 -30.62 -29.73 19.77
CA VAL A 70 -31.37 -30.89 19.26
C VAL A 70 -31.20 -32.02 20.25
N ALA A 71 -32.23 -32.23 21.07
CA ALA A 71 -32.23 -33.23 22.13
C ALA A 71 -33.50 -34.06 22.08
N VAL A 72 -33.34 -35.38 22.09
CA VAL A 72 -34.46 -36.33 22.32
C VAL A 72 -34.71 -36.50 23.84
N ASN A 73 -33.66 -36.33 24.67
CA ASN A 73 -33.72 -36.43 26.13
C ASN A 73 -33.06 -35.19 26.79
N PRO A 74 -33.62 -34.64 27.87
CA PRO A 74 -33.13 -33.40 28.50
C PRO A 74 -31.71 -33.51 29.08
N GLU A 75 -31.27 -34.69 29.52
CA GLU A 75 -29.92 -34.90 30.06
C GLU A 75 -28.81 -34.84 28.99
N ARG A 76 -29.12 -35.22 27.74
CA ARG A 76 -28.14 -35.17 26.62
C ARG A 76 -28.26 -33.90 25.77
N ALA A 77 -29.14 -32.98 26.15
CA ALA A 77 -29.31 -31.72 25.45
C ALA A 77 -28.04 -30.85 25.46
N ALA A 78 -27.22 -30.97 26.52
CA ALA A 78 -25.96 -30.27 26.66
C ALA A 78 -24.80 -30.88 25.83
N GLU A 79 -24.98 -32.06 25.24
CA GLU A 79 -23.95 -32.74 24.44
C GLU A 79 -24.29 -32.79 22.95
N SER A 80 -25.53 -32.46 22.59
CA SER A 80 -26.06 -32.57 21.23
C SER A 80 -26.60 -31.23 20.75
N CYS A 81 -25.89 -30.63 19.80
CA CYS A 81 -26.36 -29.47 19.05
C CYS A 81 -26.26 -29.72 17.54
N LEU A 82 -27.24 -29.22 16.80
CA LEU A 82 -27.22 -29.21 15.35
C LEU A 82 -26.58 -27.91 14.88
N PHE A 83 -25.60 -28.00 13.99
CA PHE A 83 -25.02 -26.86 13.32
C PHE A 83 -25.81 -26.55 12.04
N ILE A 84 -26.30 -25.32 11.95
CA ILE A 84 -27.02 -24.78 10.80
C ILE A 84 -26.10 -23.77 10.11
N GLU A 85 -25.83 -23.97 8.83
CA GLU A 85 -25.01 -23.05 8.04
C GLU A 85 -25.75 -21.73 7.80
N VAL A 86 -25.07 -20.62 8.05
CA VAL A 86 -25.59 -19.26 7.86
C VAL A 86 -24.88 -18.61 6.67
N PRO A 87 -25.61 -17.91 5.78
CA PRO A 87 -24.98 -17.12 4.72
C PRO A 87 -24.05 -16.06 5.31
N HIS A 88 -22.83 -15.97 4.78
CA HIS A 88 -21.83 -15.00 5.20
C HIS A 88 -21.23 -14.29 4.00
N LYS A 89 -20.66 -13.10 4.26
CA LYS A 89 -19.93 -12.31 3.28
C LYS A 89 -18.67 -11.78 3.95
N LEU A 90 -17.53 -11.96 3.29
CA LEU A 90 -16.28 -11.35 3.71
C LEU A 90 -16.31 -9.87 3.31
N LEU A 91 -16.25 -9.01 4.31
CA LEU A 91 -16.16 -7.56 4.15
C LEU A 91 -14.74 -7.15 4.46
N PHE A 92 -14.23 -6.22 3.67
CA PHE A 92 -12.89 -5.65 3.84
C PHE A 92 -13.06 -4.16 4.11
N SER A 93 -12.36 -3.66 5.12
CA SER A 93 -12.23 -2.22 5.33
C SER A 93 -11.35 -1.61 4.23
N ASP A 94 -11.54 -0.32 3.91
CA ASP A 94 -10.72 0.36 2.90
C ASP A 94 -9.23 0.35 3.28
N ALA A 95 -8.94 0.50 4.58
CA ALA A 95 -7.58 0.42 5.10
C ALA A 95 -6.96 -0.99 4.89
N GLU A 96 -7.75 -2.04 5.10
CA GLU A 96 -7.30 -3.43 4.89
C GLU A 96 -7.09 -3.73 3.42
N ARG A 97 -7.96 -3.23 2.54
CA ARG A 97 -7.83 -3.39 1.09
C ARG A 97 -6.53 -2.78 0.58
N THR A 98 -6.22 -1.55 1.02
CA THR A 98 -4.97 -0.88 0.63
C THR A 98 -3.75 -1.60 1.17
N ALA A 99 -3.79 -2.07 2.42
CA ALA A 99 -2.70 -2.85 3.01
C ALA A 99 -2.50 -4.21 2.33
N LEU A 100 -3.58 -4.92 2.01
CA LEU A 100 -3.50 -6.20 1.30
C LEU A 100 -3.02 -6.01 -0.14
N SER A 101 -3.42 -4.93 -0.80
CA SER A 101 -2.94 -4.59 -2.14
C SER A 101 -1.44 -4.37 -2.15
N SER A 102 -0.89 -3.60 -1.19
CA SER A 102 0.55 -3.36 -1.11
C SER A 102 1.35 -4.62 -0.80
N VAL A 103 0.83 -5.50 0.07
CA VAL A 103 1.44 -6.83 0.32
C VAL A 103 1.38 -7.71 -0.93
N THR A 104 0.26 -7.67 -1.66
CA THR A 104 0.08 -8.47 -2.88
C THR A 104 1.02 -8.01 -4.00
N ALA A 105 1.29 -6.70 -4.12
CA ALA A 105 2.23 -6.16 -5.10
C ALA A 105 3.66 -6.75 -4.95
N ALA A 106 4.06 -7.13 -3.73
CA ALA A 106 5.34 -7.77 -3.48
C ALA A 106 5.41 -9.24 -3.96
N THR A 107 4.27 -9.90 -4.16
CA THR A 107 4.23 -11.35 -4.50
C THR A 107 4.75 -11.66 -5.91
N GLY A 108 4.58 -10.73 -6.86
CA GLY A 108 5.02 -10.89 -8.25
C GLY A 108 6.48 -10.51 -8.51
N LEU A 109 7.17 -9.91 -7.53
CA LEU A 109 8.55 -9.44 -7.66
C LEU A 109 9.54 -10.48 -7.15
N ALA A 110 10.63 -10.71 -7.90
CA ALA A 110 11.68 -11.65 -7.51
C ALA A 110 12.35 -11.29 -6.16
N SER A 111 12.37 -10.00 -5.81
CA SER A 111 12.90 -9.50 -4.53
C SER A 111 11.92 -9.64 -3.35
N ARG A 112 10.65 -9.96 -3.59
CA ARG A 112 9.56 -9.96 -2.59
C ARG A 112 9.47 -8.71 -1.72
N SER A 113 9.91 -7.58 -2.27
CA SER A 113 9.88 -6.28 -1.61
C SER A 113 9.12 -5.32 -2.51
N ALA A 114 8.07 -4.72 -1.95
CA ALA A 114 7.37 -3.61 -2.58
C ALA A 114 7.65 -2.34 -1.76
N PRO A 115 8.07 -1.23 -2.39
CA PRO A 115 8.13 0.05 -1.71
C PRO A 115 6.71 0.45 -1.30
N VAL A 116 6.59 1.14 -0.16
CA VAL A 116 5.33 1.80 0.19
C VAL A 116 5.15 2.94 -0.81
N VAL A 117 4.23 2.73 -1.74
CA VAL A 117 3.87 3.67 -2.79
C VAL A 117 3.25 4.91 -2.14
N SER A 118 3.60 6.08 -2.66
CA SER A 118 3.04 7.33 -2.17
C SER A 118 1.54 7.44 -2.47
N ASP A 119 0.81 8.21 -1.67
CA ASP A 119 -0.64 8.38 -1.87
C ASP A 119 -0.98 8.92 -3.27
N ILE A 120 -0.09 9.73 -3.85
CA ILE A 120 -0.27 10.29 -5.20
C ILE A 120 -0.13 9.22 -6.30
N GLU A 121 0.80 8.29 -6.15
CA GLU A 121 0.98 7.18 -7.08
C GLU A 121 -0.16 6.16 -6.96
N ASN A 122 -0.64 5.91 -5.73
CA ASN A 122 -1.85 5.09 -5.51
C ASN A 122 -3.08 5.73 -6.15
N LEU A 123 -3.24 7.06 -6.04
CA LEU A 123 -4.31 7.78 -6.71
C LEU A 123 -4.20 7.67 -8.24
N ALA A 124 -3.00 7.80 -8.80
CA ALA A 124 -2.78 7.65 -10.23
C ALA A 124 -3.19 6.26 -10.74
N GLY A 125 -2.79 5.19 -10.04
CA GLY A 125 -3.20 3.83 -10.41
C GLY A 125 -4.70 3.57 -10.24
N ALA A 126 -5.32 4.18 -9.23
CA ALA A 126 -6.77 4.12 -9.07
C ALA A 126 -7.52 4.83 -10.21
N LEU A 127 -7.02 5.98 -10.67
CA LEU A 127 -7.58 6.71 -11.81
C LEU A 127 -7.45 5.92 -13.11
N GLU A 128 -6.31 5.28 -13.34
CA GLU A 128 -6.10 4.40 -14.50
C GLU A 128 -7.08 3.22 -14.47
N THR A 129 -7.24 2.57 -13.30
CA THR A 129 -8.22 1.48 -13.12
C THR A 129 -9.65 1.94 -13.40
N VAL A 130 -10.03 3.15 -12.95
CA VAL A 130 -11.35 3.72 -13.22
C VAL A 130 -11.52 4.03 -14.70
N SER A 131 -10.47 4.56 -15.36
CA SER A 131 -10.48 4.80 -16.80
C SER A 131 -10.71 3.50 -17.59
N ASP A 132 -9.99 2.43 -17.26
CA ASP A 132 -10.14 1.12 -17.90
C ASP A 132 -11.55 0.54 -17.70
N LEU A 133 -12.12 0.70 -16.50
CA LEU A 133 -13.49 0.25 -16.22
C LEU A 133 -14.51 1.05 -17.05
N LEU A 134 -14.32 2.36 -17.19
CA LEU A 134 -15.19 3.21 -18.01
C LEU A 134 -15.06 2.84 -19.49
N GLU A 135 -13.85 2.59 -19.99
CA GLU A 135 -13.62 2.15 -21.38
C GLU A 135 -14.31 0.80 -21.65
N ARG A 136 -14.20 -0.17 -20.74
CA ARG A 136 -14.90 -1.47 -20.87
C ARG A 136 -16.42 -1.32 -20.88
N VAL A 137 -16.98 -0.48 -20.02
CA VAL A 137 -18.43 -0.23 -19.98
C VAL A 137 -18.87 0.52 -21.25
N SER A 138 -18.10 1.50 -21.70
CA SER A 138 -18.37 2.23 -22.94
C SER A 138 -18.34 1.31 -24.16
N GLY A 139 -17.34 0.42 -24.23
CA GLY A 139 -17.24 -0.59 -25.30
C GLY A 139 -18.43 -1.53 -25.31
N PHE A 140 -18.82 -2.06 -24.15
CA PHE A 140 -20.02 -2.92 -24.03
C PHE A 140 -21.30 -2.20 -24.48
N VAL A 141 -21.48 -0.93 -24.11
CA VAL A 141 -22.65 -0.16 -24.55
C VAL A 141 -22.61 0.10 -26.06
N GLY A 142 -21.43 0.34 -26.63
CA GLY A 142 -21.23 0.44 -28.08
C GLY A 142 -21.66 -0.82 -28.82
N GLU A 143 -21.15 -1.99 -28.41
CA GLU A 143 -21.51 -3.30 -28.99
C GLU A 143 -23.03 -3.58 -28.95
N VAL A 144 -23.70 -3.14 -27.89
CA VAL A 144 -25.17 -3.30 -27.75
C VAL A 144 -25.93 -2.33 -28.66
N LEU A 145 -25.41 -1.10 -28.86
CA LEU A 145 -26.00 -0.12 -29.78
C LEU A 145 -25.82 -0.50 -31.25
N ASP A 146 -24.70 -1.14 -31.58
CA ASP A 146 -24.38 -1.64 -32.93
C ASP A 146 -25.06 -2.99 -33.24
N GLU A 147 -25.93 -3.48 -32.33
CA GLU A 147 -26.64 -4.76 -32.41
C GLU A 147 -25.71 -6.00 -32.51
N GLU A 148 -24.43 -5.85 -32.17
CA GLU A 148 -23.46 -6.96 -32.14
C GLU A 148 -23.65 -7.87 -30.92
N ARG A 149 -24.31 -7.35 -29.86
CA ARG A 149 -24.50 -8.06 -28.59
C ARG A 149 -25.88 -7.80 -27.97
N ASP A 150 -26.50 -8.85 -27.44
CA ASP A 150 -27.75 -8.74 -26.69
C ASP A 150 -27.58 -7.93 -25.39
N GLY A 151 -28.39 -6.89 -25.26
CA GLY A 151 -28.42 -6.04 -24.07
C GLY A 151 -29.00 -6.75 -22.84
N ASN A 152 -28.47 -6.44 -21.66
CA ASN A 152 -29.01 -6.89 -20.39
C ASN A 152 -29.73 -5.75 -19.66
N HIS A 153 -31.05 -5.87 -19.50
CA HIS A 153 -31.88 -4.85 -18.84
C HIS A 153 -31.47 -4.56 -17.39
N ALA A 154 -31.06 -5.57 -16.62
CA ALA A 154 -30.64 -5.38 -15.23
C ALA A 154 -29.35 -4.55 -15.16
N LEU A 155 -28.41 -4.79 -16.09
CA LEU A 155 -27.17 -4.02 -16.19
C LEU A 155 -27.46 -2.57 -16.64
N GLY A 156 -28.35 -2.37 -17.62
CA GLY A 156 -28.76 -1.04 -18.06
C GLY A 156 -29.40 -0.22 -16.94
N GLN A 157 -30.28 -0.84 -16.14
CA GLN A 157 -30.88 -0.18 -14.97
C GLN A 157 -29.82 0.17 -13.90
N TYR A 158 -28.86 -0.71 -13.67
CA TYR A 158 -27.75 -0.45 -12.75
C TYR A 158 -26.89 0.73 -13.20
N LEU A 159 -26.51 0.78 -14.48
CA LEU A 159 -25.75 1.89 -15.05
C LEU A 159 -26.50 3.22 -14.97
N MET A 160 -27.80 3.22 -15.26
CA MET A 160 -28.64 4.41 -15.15
C MET A 160 -28.68 4.94 -13.71
N ASN A 161 -28.84 4.04 -12.73
CA ASN A 161 -28.81 4.40 -11.32
C ASN A 161 -27.43 4.97 -10.93
N ALA A 162 -26.34 4.36 -11.38
CA ALA A 162 -24.99 4.83 -11.11
C ALA A 162 -24.75 6.24 -11.67
N LEU A 163 -25.19 6.52 -12.91
CA LEU A 163 -25.10 7.85 -13.52
C LEU A 163 -25.99 8.88 -12.82
N SER A 164 -27.14 8.46 -12.29
CA SER A 164 -28.03 9.36 -11.55
C SER A 164 -27.46 9.83 -10.20
N LEU A 165 -26.53 9.06 -9.62
CA LEU A 165 -25.82 9.38 -8.38
C LEU A 165 -24.62 10.31 -8.61
N ALA A 166 -24.22 10.53 -9.87
CA ALA A 166 -23.10 11.40 -10.19
C ALA A 166 -23.45 12.86 -9.82
N PRO A 167 -22.65 13.52 -8.96
CA PRO A 167 -22.90 14.89 -8.56
C PRO A 167 -22.78 15.81 -9.78
N LYS A 168 -23.86 16.56 -10.06
CA LYS A 168 -23.89 17.56 -11.14
C LYS A 168 -23.21 18.84 -10.66
N VAL A 169 -21.89 18.86 -10.65
CA VAL A 169 -21.10 20.04 -10.27
C VAL A 169 -20.82 20.87 -11.52
N ALA A 170 -20.99 22.19 -11.43
CA ALA A 170 -20.60 23.08 -12.52
C ALA A 170 -19.07 23.14 -12.66
N ASN A 171 -18.56 23.12 -13.89
CA ASN A 171 -17.12 23.12 -14.17
C ASN A 171 -16.38 24.26 -13.45
N THR A 172 -16.99 25.44 -13.33
CA THR A 172 -16.42 26.60 -12.65
C THR A 172 -16.26 26.42 -11.14
N ALA A 173 -17.14 25.64 -10.50
CA ALA A 173 -17.03 25.34 -9.08
C ALA A 173 -15.88 24.36 -8.82
N ILE A 174 -15.72 23.34 -9.70
CA ILE A 174 -14.61 22.39 -9.63
C ILE A 174 -13.27 23.11 -9.76
N GLU A 175 -13.15 24.02 -10.73
CA GLU A 175 -11.90 24.77 -10.96
C GLU A 175 -11.55 25.67 -9.77
N ASN A 176 -12.54 26.33 -9.15
CA ASN A 176 -12.32 27.13 -7.96
C ASN A 176 -11.89 26.25 -6.76
N ASP A 177 -12.59 25.15 -6.51
CA ASP A 177 -12.25 24.22 -5.42
C ASP A 177 -10.86 23.60 -5.59
N PHE A 178 -10.49 23.25 -6.82
CA PHE A 178 -9.17 22.71 -7.15
C PHE A 178 -8.06 23.74 -6.94
N ASN A 179 -8.29 24.99 -7.35
CA ASN A 179 -7.33 26.09 -7.15
C ASN A 179 -7.13 26.39 -5.66
N ASN A 180 -8.20 26.44 -4.87
CA ASN A 180 -8.11 26.63 -3.43
C ASN A 180 -7.35 25.47 -2.77
N HIS A 181 -7.63 24.24 -3.16
CA HIS A 181 -6.92 23.07 -2.64
C HIS A 181 -5.42 23.10 -3.00
N ILE A 182 -5.06 23.43 -4.23
CA ILE A 182 -3.66 23.59 -4.65
C ILE A 182 -2.97 24.66 -3.80
N GLN A 183 -3.64 25.78 -3.55
CA GLN A 183 -3.08 26.87 -2.75
C GLN A 183 -2.77 26.41 -1.32
N ASP A 184 -3.68 25.66 -0.69
CA ASP A 184 -3.47 25.10 0.65
C ASP A 184 -2.32 24.09 0.68
N VAL A 185 -2.24 23.19 -0.30
CA VAL A 185 -1.15 22.21 -0.42
C VAL A 185 0.20 22.89 -0.63
N LEU A 186 0.27 23.92 -1.49
CA LEU A 186 1.49 24.70 -1.71
C LEU A 186 1.92 25.42 -0.43
N MET A 187 0.98 25.98 0.33
CA MET A 187 1.27 26.64 1.61
C MET A 187 1.88 25.66 2.61
N VAL A 188 1.30 24.46 2.76
CA VAL A 188 1.82 23.42 3.66
C VAL A 188 3.19 22.93 3.21
N SER A 189 3.40 22.70 1.91
CA SER A 189 4.69 22.30 1.36
C SER A 189 5.77 23.36 1.59
N TYR A 190 5.44 24.65 1.42
CA TYR A 190 6.36 25.74 1.68
C TYR A 190 6.74 25.84 3.16
N LEU A 191 5.76 25.70 4.06
CA LEU A 191 6.01 25.67 5.51
C LEU A 191 6.91 24.48 5.89
N ALA A 192 6.62 23.29 5.38
CA ALA A 192 7.42 22.09 5.63
C ALA A 192 8.87 22.25 5.15
N ASN A 193 9.07 22.81 3.95
CA ASN A 193 10.40 23.12 3.43
C ASN A 193 11.12 24.18 4.27
N THR A 194 10.41 25.20 4.75
CA THR A 194 10.98 26.23 5.64
C THR A 194 11.41 25.65 6.98
N ILE A 195 10.61 24.76 7.57
CA ILE A 195 10.98 24.06 8.80
C ILE A 195 12.19 23.15 8.55
N ARG A 196 12.21 22.43 7.42
CA ARG A 196 13.35 21.58 7.05
C ARG A 196 14.64 22.38 6.88
N THR A 197 14.60 23.54 6.22
CA THR A 197 15.79 24.40 6.05
C THR A 197 16.24 25.01 7.37
N GLN A 198 15.31 25.39 8.26
CA GLN A 198 15.64 25.84 9.62
C GLN A 198 16.30 24.74 10.44
N ILE A 199 15.81 23.50 10.35
CA ILE A 199 16.42 22.34 11.01
C ILE A 199 17.84 22.11 10.47
N ASP A 200 18.05 22.06 9.14
CA ASP A 200 19.39 21.86 8.55
C ASP A 200 20.35 22.99 8.94
N LEU A 201 19.88 24.25 8.93
CA LEU A 201 20.67 25.39 9.42
C LEU A 201 21.03 25.26 10.90
N SER A 202 20.08 24.87 11.75
CA SER A 202 20.33 24.69 13.19
C SER A 202 21.36 23.59 13.46
N GLN A 203 21.28 22.48 12.72
CA GLN A 203 22.24 21.36 12.82
C GLN A 203 23.63 21.78 12.35
N ARG A 204 23.72 22.52 11.24
CA ARG A 204 25.00 23.07 10.75
C ARG A 204 25.60 24.09 11.70
N LEU A 205 24.81 24.96 12.31
CA LEU A 205 25.30 25.92 13.30
C LEU A 205 25.78 25.21 14.58
N ALA A 206 25.02 24.24 15.08
CA ALA A 206 25.39 23.45 16.25
C ALA A 206 26.68 22.62 16.03
N THR A 207 26.92 22.13 14.80
CA THR A 207 28.16 21.42 14.46
C THR A 207 29.32 22.38 14.16
N ALA A 208 29.06 23.54 13.58
CA ALA A 208 30.08 24.57 13.30
C ALA A 208 30.66 25.19 14.59
N THR A 209 29.85 25.37 15.64
CA THR A 209 30.37 25.80 16.94
C THR A 209 31.32 24.77 17.54
N ILE A 210 31.03 23.47 17.42
CA ILE A 210 31.91 22.38 17.88
C ILE A 210 33.23 22.38 17.10
N ILE A 211 33.21 22.58 15.78
CA ILE A 211 34.43 22.66 14.95
C ILE A 211 35.23 23.95 15.23
N GLY A 212 34.57 25.03 15.61
CA GLY A 212 35.21 26.30 15.98
C GLY A 212 36.05 26.23 17.26
N TYR A 213 35.77 25.30 18.19
CA TYR A 213 36.52 25.12 19.43
C TYR A 213 37.83 24.33 19.28
N GLU A 214 38.08 23.65 18.14
CA GLU A 214 39.32 22.88 17.93
C GLU A 214 40.47 23.69 17.29
N LYS A 215 40.27 24.99 17.02
CA LYS A 215 41.21 25.79 16.20
C LYS A 215 41.83 27.00 16.88
N ASP A 216 42.24 26.86 18.14
CA ASP A 216 43.20 27.78 18.80
C ASP A 216 44.31 27.00 19.52
N PRO A 217 45.52 26.89 18.95
CA PRO A 217 46.74 26.70 19.72
C PRO A 217 47.42 28.06 19.92
N GLU A 218 47.49 28.47 21.19
CA GLU A 218 48.22 29.64 21.68
C GLU A 218 49.68 29.66 21.18
N LYS A 219 50.12 30.82 20.68
CA LYS A 219 51.54 31.19 20.58
C LYS A 219 51.85 32.23 21.65
N LYS A 220 52.82 31.93 22.52
CA LYS A 220 53.63 32.94 23.21
C LYS A 220 55.06 32.42 23.47
N ASP A 221 55.98 33.34 23.23
CA ASP A 221 57.42 33.21 23.06
C ASP A 221 58.23 32.95 24.35
N GLY A 222 59.47 32.46 24.21
CA GLY A 222 60.48 32.48 25.28
C GLY A 222 61.77 31.68 25.02
N GLU A 223 62.76 32.36 24.45
CA GLU A 223 64.23 32.30 24.69
C GLU A 223 65.15 31.09 24.37
N GLU A 224 66.17 31.43 23.57
CA GLU A 224 67.60 31.08 23.56
C GLU A 224 68.14 29.64 23.56
N GLY A 225 68.93 29.35 22.52
CA GLY A 225 70.31 28.87 22.69
C GLY A 225 70.62 27.44 22.29
N GLY A 226 71.63 27.27 21.41
CA GLY A 226 72.53 26.11 21.47
C GLY A 226 72.39 25.02 20.40
N ASN A 227 73.13 25.22 19.31
CA ASN A 227 73.84 24.23 18.47
C ASN A 227 73.77 22.73 18.89
N LYS A 228 73.32 21.84 17.99
CA LYS A 228 74.05 20.61 17.62
C LYS A 228 73.42 19.81 16.47
N GLU A 229 74.35 19.23 15.73
CA GLU A 229 74.28 18.32 14.58
C GLU A 229 73.40 17.09 14.79
N GLY A 230 72.98 16.47 13.68
CA GLY A 230 72.94 15.01 13.60
C GLY A 230 71.71 14.40 12.92
N GLY A 231 71.85 14.16 11.60
CA GLY A 231 71.74 12.80 11.07
C GLY A 231 70.36 12.18 10.81
N GLY A 232 70.08 12.00 9.51
CA GLY A 232 69.36 10.85 8.95
C GLY A 232 67.84 10.81 9.22
N SER A 233 67.01 10.16 8.43
CA SER A 233 67.13 9.44 7.16
C SER A 233 65.71 9.04 6.77
N GLY A 234 65.40 9.08 5.48
CA GLY A 234 64.31 8.33 4.84
C GLY A 234 62.94 9.02 4.87
N GLY A 235 62.27 9.29 3.76
CA GLY A 235 62.53 8.87 2.39
C GLY A 235 61.20 8.52 1.70
N GLY A 236 60.93 9.22 0.59
CA GLY A 236 60.08 8.79 -0.54
C GLY A 236 58.57 8.68 -0.30
N GLY A 237 57.67 9.11 -1.19
CA GLY A 237 57.78 9.66 -2.53
C GLY A 237 56.46 10.38 -2.83
N GLY A 238 56.40 11.39 -3.70
CA GLY A 238 57.05 11.44 -4.99
C GLY A 238 55.96 11.34 -6.06
N ARG A 239 55.29 12.47 -6.30
CA ARG A 239 54.33 12.67 -7.39
C ARG A 239 55.02 12.58 -8.75
N GLY A 240 54.40 11.87 -9.70
CA GLY A 240 54.57 12.02 -11.15
C GLY A 240 53.26 11.57 -11.81
N ARG A 241 52.45 12.42 -12.45
CA ARG A 241 52.61 13.20 -13.70
C ARG A 241 52.73 12.32 -14.96
N GLY A 242 51.68 12.31 -15.78
CA GLY A 242 51.79 12.38 -17.25
C GLY A 242 51.25 11.22 -18.09
N GLY A 243 50.59 11.59 -19.20
CA GLY A 243 50.22 10.76 -20.37
C GLY A 243 48.71 10.51 -20.45
N ASN A 244 47.87 11.16 -21.26
CA ASN A 244 47.87 11.60 -22.66
C ASN A 244 47.80 10.49 -23.73
N ARG A 245 46.61 10.42 -24.36
CA ARG A 245 46.28 10.14 -25.79
C ARG A 245 46.50 8.76 -26.44
N GLY A 246 45.46 8.39 -27.21
CA GLY A 246 45.44 7.47 -28.35
C GLY A 246 44.55 6.25 -28.09
N GLY A 247 43.46 5.95 -28.81
CA GLY A 247 43.13 6.20 -30.21
C GLY A 247 43.10 4.85 -30.97
N ARG A 248 41.90 4.34 -31.28
CA ARG A 248 41.55 3.27 -32.27
C ARG A 248 40.02 3.13 -32.23
N GLY A 249 39.21 3.24 -33.27
CA GLY A 249 39.45 3.21 -34.72
C GLY A 249 39.01 1.87 -35.34
N ARG A 250 37.72 1.76 -35.74
CA ARG A 250 37.10 0.89 -36.77
C ARG A 250 35.59 1.18 -36.73
N GLY A 251 34.91 1.79 -37.72
CA GLY A 251 34.82 1.51 -39.15
C GLY A 251 33.65 0.53 -39.39
N GLY A 252 32.58 0.77 -40.15
CA GLY A 252 32.17 1.85 -41.06
C GLY A 252 30.83 1.46 -41.74
N ARG A 253 30.38 2.28 -42.71
CA ARG A 253 29.18 2.18 -43.59
C ARG A 253 27.87 2.60 -42.90
N GLY A 254 27.19 3.71 -43.24
CA GLY A 254 26.87 4.27 -44.57
C GLY A 254 25.39 3.95 -44.84
N GLY A 255 24.49 4.81 -45.27
CA GLY A 255 24.43 6.23 -45.56
C GLY A 255 22.96 6.54 -45.96
N GLY A 256 22.58 7.81 -46.03
CA GLY A 256 21.36 8.24 -46.73
C GLY A 256 20.33 8.98 -45.88
N ASN A 257 20.51 10.31 -45.79
CA ASN A 257 19.43 11.26 -45.56
C ASN A 257 18.35 11.09 -46.63
N ARG A 258 17.09 10.98 -46.22
CA ARG A 258 15.93 11.28 -47.06
C ARG A 258 14.94 12.10 -46.24
N GLU A 259 14.82 13.36 -46.61
CA GLU A 259 13.67 14.21 -46.35
C GLU A 259 12.93 14.49 -47.68
N PRO A 260 11.68 15.00 -47.64
CA PRO A 260 10.58 14.47 -48.44
C PRO A 260 10.42 15.17 -49.80
N ARG A 261 9.82 14.46 -50.76
CA ARG A 261 9.27 15.05 -51.99
C ARG A 261 7.76 14.94 -51.97
N GLU A 262 7.10 16.09 -51.97
CA GLU A 262 5.75 16.24 -52.52
C GLU A 262 5.83 16.28 -54.05
N GLN A 263 4.85 15.65 -54.73
CA GLN A 263 4.10 16.28 -55.83
C GLN A 263 2.88 15.43 -56.23
N ARG A 264 1.71 16.07 -56.10
CA ARG A 264 0.55 16.18 -57.01
C ARG A 264 -0.14 14.93 -57.58
N ASP A 265 -1.46 14.96 -57.39
CA ASP A 265 -2.56 14.75 -58.35
C ASP A 265 -2.42 13.62 -59.39
N ASN A 266 -3.35 12.67 -59.33
CA ASN A 266 -4.15 12.31 -60.50
C ASN A 266 -5.42 11.53 -60.11
N ASP A 267 -6.46 11.86 -60.86
CA ASP A 267 -7.81 11.30 -60.90
C ASP A 267 -7.85 9.76 -60.99
N ASN A 268 -8.78 9.15 -60.24
CA ASN A 268 -9.97 8.45 -60.75
C ASN A 268 -10.83 7.90 -59.59
#